data_AF-A0A932P9D4-F1
#
_entry.id   AF-A0A932P9D4-F1
#
_cell.length_a   1.000
_cell.length_b   1.000
_cell.length_c   1.000
_cell.angle_alpha   90.00
_cell.angle_beta   90.00
_cell.angle_gamma   90.00
#
_symmetry.space_group_name_H-M   'P 1'
#
loop_
_entity.id
_entity.type
_entity.pdbx_description
1 polymer ?
#
loop_
_entity_poly.entity_id
_entity_poly.type
_entity_poly.pdbx_seq_one_letter_code
_entity_poly.pdbx_strand_id
1 'polypeptide(L)'
;MIKEFSIEQARYYVELTQQYEAWSDASDRVRVLAGSMSWRQVKGRQYLVRSIGRGNRQTSLGPRSSETEAIFEKFWDDKQAAIMRLRSTEERLGELARFNKALLLARVPAEVASVLTVLSRKGILGKNVHVIGTSALYAYEFMAAAFLDPGLLATSDLDILFDSRRPQRLSLCVDGVTPVRLLDIIREVDDSYLTVERRPYSVRNKRGFLIDLIKCPPRNPLRRSVPTILEGDWQAVEIVDIKWLLNAPKVGVIAVGSDGYPVPLSVPDPRAFAIYKLWLSRDPNRDPAKRMRDAEQAFALAELIHRRLPTYPFDPRSLQMFPEHVRQGIEVTLNPFWSSST
;
A
#
# COMPACT_ATOMS: atom_id res chain seq x y z
N MET A 1 7.05 -24.16 7.59
CA MET A 1 6.30 -24.38 8.84
C MET A 1 5.64 -23.05 9.25
N ILE A 2 4.35 -23.05 9.58
CA ILE A 2 3.65 -21.84 10.06
C ILE A 2 3.90 -21.69 11.57
N LYS A 3 4.33 -20.50 12.01
CA LYS A 3 4.56 -20.17 13.42
C LYS A 3 3.56 -19.12 13.89
N GLU A 4 2.64 -19.49 14.77
CA GLU A 4 1.65 -18.55 15.29
C GLU A 4 2.29 -17.44 16.14
N PHE A 5 1.63 -16.28 16.20
CA PHE A 5 1.98 -15.23 17.14
C PHE A 5 1.78 -15.73 18.57
N SER A 6 2.69 -15.36 19.46
CA SER A 6 2.42 -15.45 20.90
C SER A 6 1.28 -14.48 21.28
N ILE A 7 0.67 -14.69 22.44
CA ILE A 7 -0.35 -13.79 22.98
C ILE A 7 0.18 -12.35 23.09
N GLU A 8 1.45 -12.20 23.48
CA GLU A 8 2.09 -10.89 23.58
C GLU A 8 2.30 -10.24 22.21
N GLN A 9 2.77 -11.01 21.22
CA GLN A 9 2.89 -10.53 19.83
C GLN A 9 1.53 -10.08 19.27
N ALA A 10 0.48 -10.86 19.49
CA ALA A 10 -0.87 -10.51 19.07
C ALA A 10 -1.38 -9.22 19.75
N ARG A 11 -1.16 -9.07 21.06
CA ARG A 11 -1.54 -7.86 21.82
C ARG A 11 -0.88 -6.61 21.24
N TYR A 12 0.45 -6.63 21.08
CA TYR A 12 1.20 -5.48 20.55
C TYR A 12 0.87 -5.19 19.09
N TYR A 13 0.56 -6.23 18.29
CA TYR A 13 0.11 -6.03 16.92
C TYR A 13 -1.23 -5.29 16.87
N VAL A 14 -2.23 -5.69 17.67
CA VAL A 14 -3.53 -5.00 17.74
C VAL A 14 -3.36 -3.56 18.22
N GLU A 15 -2.50 -3.34 19.21
CA GLU A 15 -2.22 -1.99 19.71
C GLU A 15 -1.54 -1.12 18.63
N LEU A 16 -0.61 -1.68 17.86
CA LEU A 16 0.02 -1.01 16.74
C LEU A 16 -1.00 -0.61 15.67
N THR A 17 -1.92 -1.50 15.30
CA THR A 17 -2.93 -1.19 14.27
C THR A 17 -3.86 -0.07 14.71
N GLN A 18 -4.34 -0.10 15.96
CA GLN A 18 -5.19 0.96 16.53
C GLN A 18 -4.43 2.29 16.61
N GLN A 19 -3.16 2.25 17.02
CA GLN A 19 -2.35 3.44 17.12
C GLN A 19 -2.04 4.04 15.74
N TYR A 20 -1.85 3.19 14.73
CA TYR A 20 -1.66 3.65 13.35
C TYR A 20 -2.92 4.32 12.79
N GLU A 21 -4.11 3.77 13.07
CA GLU A 21 -5.38 4.41 12.71
C GLU A 21 -5.53 5.79 13.36
N ALA A 22 -5.25 5.89 14.66
CA ALA A 22 -5.28 7.17 15.39
C ALA A 22 -4.27 8.19 14.83
N TRP A 23 -3.07 7.74 14.44
CA TRP A 23 -2.07 8.56 13.78
C TRP A 23 -2.53 9.01 12.39
N SER A 24 -3.15 8.11 11.60
CA SER A 24 -3.66 8.43 10.26
C SER A 24 -4.74 9.52 10.35
N ASP A 25 -5.70 9.39 11.27
CA ASP A 25 -6.74 10.38 11.51
C ASP A 25 -6.16 11.75 11.93
N ALA A 26 -5.18 11.73 12.83
CA ALA A 26 -4.50 12.95 13.28
C ALA A 26 -3.71 13.62 12.13
N SER A 27 -3.05 12.82 11.29
CA SER A 27 -2.30 13.29 10.12
C SER A 27 -3.23 13.95 9.09
N ASP A 28 -4.35 13.32 8.78
CA ASP A 28 -5.36 13.87 7.86
C ASP A 28 -6.01 15.14 8.43
N ARG A 29 -6.26 15.20 9.75
CA ARG A 29 -6.77 16.42 10.40
C ARG A 29 -5.80 17.58 10.25
N VAL A 30 -4.50 17.37 10.47
CA VAL A 30 -3.47 18.40 10.25
C VAL A 30 -3.42 18.83 8.77
N ARG A 31 -3.56 17.89 7.84
CA ARG A 31 -3.60 18.18 6.39
C ARG A 31 -4.82 19.02 6.00
N VAL A 32 -6.01 18.75 6.55
CA VAL A 32 -7.22 19.55 6.30
C VAL A 32 -7.09 20.98 6.85
N LEU A 33 -6.40 21.13 7.98
CA LEU A 33 -6.09 22.42 8.61
C LEU A 33 -4.81 23.07 8.07
N ALA A 34 -4.27 22.57 6.95
CA ALA A 34 -3.10 23.14 6.32
C ALA A 34 -3.33 24.61 5.92
N GLY A 35 -2.23 25.36 5.90
CA GLY A 35 -2.24 26.80 5.64
C GLY A 35 -2.25 27.65 6.91
N SER A 36 -2.59 28.92 6.76
CA SER A 36 -2.65 29.91 7.85
C SER A 36 -3.84 30.84 7.67
N MET A 37 -4.29 31.42 8.77
CA MET A 37 -5.20 32.55 8.77
C MET A 37 -4.48 33.77 9.34
N SER A 38 -4.71 34.95 8.75
CA SER A 38 -4.18 36.21 9.26
C SER A 38 -5.08 37.38 8.92
N TRP A 39 -5.00 38.43 9.74
CA TRP A 39 -5.66 39.70 9.49
C TRP A 39 -4.85 40.54 8.51
N ARG A 40 -5.47 40.99 7.42
CA ARG A 40 -4.88 41.93 6.46
C ARG A 40 -5.63 43.25 6.46
N GLN A 41 -4.88 44.34 6.46
CA GLN A 41 -5.43 45.68 6.36
C GLN A 41 -5.54 46.11 4.89
N VAL A 42 -6.72 46.56 4.47
CA VAL A 42 -6.99 47.04 3.11
C VAL A 42 -7.89 48.28 3.22
N LYS A 43 -7.42 49.43 2.72
CA LYS A 43 -8.16 50.71 2.69
C LYS A 43 -8.82 51.04 4.05
N GLY A 44 -8.07 50.90 5.14
CA GLY A 44 -8.52 51.23 6.50
C GLY A 44 -9.39 50.19 7.20
N ARG A 45 -9.76 49.07 6.55
CA ARG A 45 -10.51 47.96 7.16
C ARG A 45 -9.63 46.71 7.28
N GLN A 46 -9.86 45.91 8.32
CA GLN A 46 -9.19 44.61 8.50
C GLN A 46 -10.06 43.49 7.94
N TYR A 47 -9.44 42.56 7.23
CA TYR A 47 -10.09 41.37 6.64
C TYR A 47 -9.37 40.12 7.10
N LEU A 48 -10.14 39.08 7.43
CA LEU A 48 -9.61 37.76 7.70
C LEU A 48 -9.25 37.09 6.37
N VAL A 49 -8.02 36.59 6.26
CA VAL A 49 -7.54 35.95 5.04
C VAL A 49 -7.01 34.56 5.36
N ARG A 50 -7.47 33.55 4.62
CA ARG A 50 -6.93 32.19 4.65
C ARG A 50 -5.93 32.01 3.49
N SER A 51 -4.74 31.52 3.82
CA SER A 51 -3.68 31.16 2.87
C SER A 51 -3.47 29.65 2.89
N ILE A 52 -3.52 28.98 1.75
CA ILE A 52 -3.29 27.52 1.63
C ILE A 52 -2.20 27.28 0.58
N GLY A 53 -1.27 26.37 0.88
CA GLY A 53 -0.25 25.90 -0.06
C GLY A 53 0.96 26.84 -0.24
N ARG A 54 1.87 26.45 -1.14
CA ARG A 54 2.99 27.30 -1.59
C ARG A 54 2.52 28.19 -2.74
N GLY A 55 1.90 29.31 -2.40
CA GLY A 55 1.51 30.36 -3.36
C GLY A 55 0.76 31.52 -2.70
N ASN A 56 0.63 32.64 -3.41
CA ASN A 56 -0.13 33.82 -2.95
C ASN A 56 -1.66 33.62 -3.02
N ARG A 57 -2.16 32.39 -3.09
CA ARG A 57 -3.60 32.12 -3.19
C ARG A 57 -4.23 32.36 -1.81
N GLN A 58 -4.78 33.55 -1.70
CA GLN A 58 -5.42 34.04 -0.50
C GLN A 58 -6.91 34.18 -0.74
N THR A 59 -7.69 33.62 0.18
CA THR A 59 -9.14 33.77 0.16
C THR A 59 -9.52 34.65 1.34
N SER A 60 -10.13 35.81 1.05
CA SER A 60 -10.74 36.64 2.08
C SER A 60 -11.98 35.94 2.62
N LEU A 61 -12.09 35.83 3.94
CA LEU A 61 -13.23 35.29 4.65
C LEU A 61 -14.20 36.39 5.12
N GLY A 62 -13.84 37.67 4.93
CA GLY A 62 -14.68 38.82 5.27
C GLY A 62 -13.97 39.86 6.14
N PRO A 63 -14.62 41.01 6.37
CA PRO A 63 -14.12 42.05 7.27
C PRO A 63 -14.13 41.58 8.74
N ARG A 64 -13.33 42.23 9.57
CA ARG A 64 -13.28 41.97 11.02
C ARG A 64 -14.64 42.24 11.68
N SER A 65 -15.18 41.21 12.30
CA SER A 65 -16.44 41.17 13.05
C SER A 65 -16.30 40.11 14.15
N SER A 66 -17.25 40.06 15.09
CA SER A 66 -17.29 39.00 16.12
C SER A 66 -17.31 37.59 15.50
N GLU A 67 -17.99 37.43 14.36
CA GLU A 67 -18.05 36.16 13.63
C GLU A 67 -16.68 35.77 13.05
N THR A 68 -15.97 36.69 12.37
CA THR A 68 -14.67 36.38 11.78
C THR A 68 -13.55 36.25 12.82
N GLU A 69 -13.66 36.93 13.96
CA GLU A 69 -12.80 36.71 15.12
C GLU A 69 -12.97 35.29 15.69
N ALA A 70 -14.21 34.84 15.89
CA ALA A 70 -14.48 33.48 16.35
C ALA A 70 -13.97 32.41 15.38
N ILE A 71 -14.06 32.64 14.06
CA ILE A 71 -13.48 31.75 13.04
C ILE A 71 -11.96 31.68 13.17
N PHE A 72 -11.29 32.83 13.38
CA PHE A 72 -9.84 32.91 13.51
C PHE A 72 -9.33 32.18 14.76
N GLU A 73 -9.97 32.42 15.90
CA GLU A 73 -9.62 31.77 17.18
C GLU A 73 -9.82 30.26 17.09
N LYS A 74 -11.02 29.83 16.66
CA LYS A 74 -11.33 28.40 16.49
C LYS A 74 -10.36 27.71 15.54
N PHE A 75 -9.96 28.35 14.44
CA PHE A 75 -8.99 27.77 13.52
C PHE A 75 -7.64 27.50 14.19
N TRP A 76 -7.16 28.43 15.00
CA TRP A 76 -5.89 28.26 15.71
C TRP A 76 -5.98 27.22 16.82
N ASP A 77 -7.07 27.22 17.59
CA ASP A 77 -7.30 26.21 18.62
C ASP A 77 -7.37 24.80 18.02
N ASP A 78 -8.19 24.62 16.98
CA ASP A 78 -8.32 23.35 16.25
C ASP A 78 -6.96 22.90 15.67
N LYS A 79 -6.17 23.84 15.14
CA LYS A 79 -4.87 23.55 14.53
C LYS A 79 -3.84 23.15 15.58
N GLN A 80 -3.76 23.85 16.71
CA GLN A 80 -2.85 23.49 17.80
C GLN A 80 -3.23 22.13 18.40
N ALA A 81 -4.53 21.89 18.65
CA ALA A 81 -5.03 20.61 19.11
C ALA A 81 -4.69 19.46 18.15
N ALA A 82 -4.86 19.66 16.84
CA ALA A 82 -4.51 18.67 15.83
C ALA A 82 -3.00 18.36 15.79
N ILE A 83 -2.14 19.39 15.88
CA ILE A 83 -0.69 19.21 15.91
C ILE A 83 -0.25 18.47 17.18
N MET A 84 -0.81 18.83 18.34
CA MET A 84 -0.52 18.14 19.61
C MET A 84 -0.94 16.67 19.54
N ARG A 85 -2.13 16.39 19.01
CA ARG A 85 -2.62 15.01 18.83
C ARG A 85 -1.70 14.22 17.90
N LEU A 86 -1.31 14.78 16.76
CA LEU A 86 -0.38 14.13 15.83
C LEU A 86 0.94 13.77 16.53
N ARG A 87 1.56 14.72 17.23
CA ARG A 87 2.82 14.48 17.98
C ARG A 87 2.67 13.37 19.00
N SER A 88 1.61 13.40 19.81
CA SER A 88 1.36 12.34 20.81
C SER A 88 1.21 10.96 20.17
N THR A 89 0.55 10.89 19.00
CA THR A 89 0.38 9.62 18.29
C THR A 89 1.69 9.11 17.68
N GLU A 90 2.56 10.01 17.21
CA GLU A 90 3.90 9.69 16.68
C GLU A 90 4.84 9.18 17.78
N GLU A 91 4.83 9.80 18.95
CA GLU A 91 5.60 9.36 20.13
C GLU A 91 5.22 7.94 20.52
N ARG A 92 3.91 7.65 20.62
CA ARG A 92 3.40 6.31 20.94
C ARG A 92 3.77 5.28 19.87
N LEU A 93 3.72 5.64 18.58
CA LEU A 93 4.20 4.76 17.51
C LEU A 93 5.70 4.45 17.66
N GLY A 94 6.50 5.45 18.05
CA GLY A 94 7.93 5.27 18.30
C GLY A 94 8.23 4.32 19.46
N GLU A 95 7.40 4.32 20.51
CA GLU A 95 7.46 3.34 21.60
C GLU A 95 7.11 1.93 21.11
N LEU A 96 5.97 1.79 20.43
CA LEU A 96 5.52 0.51 19.88
C LEU A 96 6.53 -0.08 18.92
N ALA A 97 7.20 0.74 18.10
CA ALA A 97 8.23 0.28 17.19
C ALA A 97 9.38 -0.43 17.92
N ARG A 98 9.80 0.07 19.09
CA ARG A 98 10.84 -0.59 19.91
C ARG A 98 10.36 -1.95 20.43
N PHE A 99 9.13 -2.03 20.92
CA PHE A 99 8.53 -3.29 21.37
C PHE A 99 8.38 -4.29 20.22
N ASN A 100 7.89 -3.87 19.06
CA ASN A 100 7.71 -4.71 17.90
C ASN A 100 9.04 -5.34 17.42
N LYS A 101 10.14 -4.58 17.50
CA LYS A 101 11.49 -5.13 17.25
C LYS A 101 11.88 -6.17 18.30
N ALA A 102 11.70 -5.85 19.57
CA ALA A 102 12.04 -6.77 20.67
C ALA A 102 11.23 -8.08 20.61
N LEU A 103 9.96 -8.00 20.20
CA LEU A 103 9.06 -9.13 20.02
C LEU A 103 9.22 -9.86 18.69
N LEU A 104 10.21 -9.49 17.86
CA LEU A 104 10.46 -10.08 16.55
C LEU A 104 9.24 -10.02 15.60
N LEU A 105 8.39 -9.01 15.77
CA LEU A 105 7.30 -8.69 14.82
C LEU A 105 7.85 -7.96 13.58
N ALA A 106 8.99 -7.29 13.70
CA ALA A 106 9.63 -6.52 12.62
C ALA A 106 10.12 -7.42 11.47
N ARG A 107 9.31 -7.56 10.42
CA ARG A 107 9.51 -8.54 9.33
C ARG A 107 9.74 -7.90 7.96
N VAL A 108 9.08 -6.79 7.65
CA VAL A 108 9.12 -6.18 6.32
C VAL A 108 10.47 -5.48 6.11
N PRO A 109 11.24 -5.80 5.04
CA PRO A 109 12.53 -5.17 4.78
C PRO A 109 12.45 -3.64 4.70
N ALA A 110 13.49 -2.94 5.13
CA ALA A 110 13.53 -1.48 5.22
C ALA A 110 13.25 -0.80 3.86
N GLU A 111 13.77 -1.36 2.77
CA GLU A 111 13.57 -0.86 1.40
C GLU A 111 12.10 -0.92 1.00
N VAL A 112 11.45 -2.06 1.26
CA VAL A 112 10.01 -2.27 1.00
C VAL A 112 9.20 -1.33 1.89
N ALA A 113 9.47 -1.30 3.19
CA ALA A 113 8.77 -0.47 4.16
C ALA A 113 8.80 1.02 3.79
N SER A 114 9.97 1.53 3.39
CA SER A 114 10.14 2.94 3.02
C SER A 114 9.35 3.30 1.76
N VAL A 115 9.41 2.46 0.73
CA VAL A 115 8.64 2.66 -0.51
C VAL A 115 7.15 2.65 -0.23
N LEU A 116 6.63 1.62 0.45
CA LEU A 116 5.19 1.50 0.73
C LEU A 116 4.68 2.64 1.62
N THR A 117 5.48 3.09 2.59
CA THR A 117 5.13 4.24 3.43
C THR A 117 4.96 5.50 2.62
N VAL A 118 5.88 5.79 1.67
CA VAL A 118 5.76 6.96 0.80
C VAL A 118 4.57 6.83 -0.15
N LEU A 119 4.35 5.66 -0.76
CA LEU A 119 3.18 5.42 -1.63
C LEU A 119 1.85 5.61 -0.86
N SER A 120 1.79 5.20 0.40
CA SER A 120 0.64 5.43 1.28
C SER A 120 0.45 6.91 1.61
N ARG A 121 1.53 7.62 1.99
CA ARG A 121 1.49 9.06 2.30
C ARG A 121 1.02 9.90 1.11
N LYS A 122 1.37 9.50 -0.11
CA LYS A 122 0.90 10.11 -1.37
C LYS A 122 -0.54 9.70 -1.74
N GLY A 123 -1.16 8.80 -0.97
CA GLY A 123 -2.55 8.38 -1.13
C GLY A 123 -2.80 7.50 -2.35
N ILE A 124 -1.76 6.90 -2.94
CA ILE A 124 -1.86 6.06 -4.15
C ILE A 124 -1.89 4.57 -3.83
N LEU A 125 -1.30 4.15 -2.70
CA LEU A 125 -1.38 2.77 -2.23
C LEU A 125 -2.83 2.38 -1.91
N GLY A 126 -3.27 1.24 -2.42
CA GLY A 126 -4.66 0.77 -2.29
C GLY A 126 -5.66 1.45 -3.22
N LYS A 127 -5.22 2.44 -4.00
CA LYS A 127 -6.05 3.11 -5.01
C LYS A 127 -5.58 2.80 -6.43
N ASN A 128 -4.36 3.23 -6.74
CA ASN A 128 -3.73 3.11 -8.06
C ASN A 128 -2.66 2.03 -8.07
N VAL A 129 -2.03 1.77 -6.93
CA VAL A 129 -0.97 0.77 -6.78
C VAL A 129 -1.31 -0.23 -5.67
N HIS A 130 -1.00 -1.50 -5.93
CA HIS A 130 -1.18 -2.61 -5.00
C HIS A 130 0.10 -3.46 -4.98
N VAL A 131 0.43 -4.00 -3.82
CA VAL A 131 1.58 -4.88 -3.63
C VAL A 131 1.20 -6.28 -4.11
N ILE A 132 2.05 -6.85 -4.96
CA ILE A 132 1.96 -8.25 -5.39
C ILE A 132 3.34 -8.90 -5.14
N GLY A 133 3.61 -10.04 -5.79
CA GLY A 133 4.88 -10.72 -5.62
C GLY A 133 5.12 -11.23 -4.19
N THR A 134 6.37 -11.54 -3.88
CA THR A 134 6.75 -12.10 -2.57
C THR A 134 6.38 -11.16 -1.40
N SER A 135 6.49 -9.85 -1.59
CA SER A 135 6.17 -8.85 -0.55
C SER A 135 4.71 -8.85 -0.10
N ALA A 136 3.78 -9.37 -0.90
CA ALA A 136 2.39 -9.53 -0.49
C ALA A 136 2.22 -10.55 0.65
N LEU A 137 3.12 -11.53 0.78
CA LEU A 137 3.07 -12.55 1.82
C LEU A 137 3.18 -11.95 3.24
N TYR A 138 3.91 -10.85 3.41
CA TYR A 138 3.97 -10.15 4.70
C TYR A 138 2.57 -9.72 5.16
N ALA A 139 1.74 -9.19 4.26
CA ALA A 139 0.37 -8.82 4.61
C ALA A 139 -0.42 -10.04 5.11
N TYR A 140 -0.27 -11.20 4.46
CA TYR A 140 -0.97 -12.41 4.86
C TYR A 140 -0.46 -12.99 6.20
N GLU A 141 0.83 -12.85 6.52
CA GLU A 141 1.37 -13.19 7.86
C GLU A 141 0.61 -12.44 8.97
N PHE A 142 0.48 -11.12 8.81
CA PHE A 142 -0.17 -10.27 9.79
C PHE A 142 -1.69 -10.46 9.84
N MET A 143 -2.35 -10.70 8.70
CA MET A 143 -3.77 -11.07 8.68
C MET A 143 -4.04 -12.35 9.48
N ALA A 144 -3.15 -13.33 9.40
CA ALA A 144 -3.28 -14.63 10.05
C ALA A 144 -2.77 -14.66 11.49
N ALA A 145 -2.16 -13.56 11.95
CA ALA A 145 -1.38 -13.50 13.19
C ALA A 145 -0.40 -14.68 13.29
N ALA A 146 0.33 -14.96 12.20
CA ALA A 146 1.26 -16.08 12.12
C ALA A 146 2.35 -15.81 11.07
N PHE A 147 3.57 -16.27 11.34
CA PHE A 147 4.69 -16.18 10.43
C PHE A 147 4.77 -17.38 9.50
N LEU A 148 5.04 -17.11 8.23
CA LEU A 148 5.48 -18.08 7.26
C LEU A 148 6.98 -18.34 7.40
N ASP A 149 7.45 -19.40 6.77
CA ASP A 149 8.87 -19.71 6.70
C ASP A 149 9.65 -18.54 6.08
N PRO A 150 10.69 -18.00 6.74
CA PRO A 150 11.50 -16.90 6.19
C PRO A 150 12.07 -17.18 4.79
N GLY A 151 12.35 -18.45 4.46
CA GLY A 151 12.86 -18.83 3.12
C GLY A 151 11.88 -18.51 2.00
N LEU A 152 10.58 -18.45 2.28
CA LEU A 152 9.53 -18.08 1.33
C LEU A 152 9.47 -16.58 1.05
N LEU A 153 10.00 -15.76 1.97
CA LEU A 153 9.91 -14.31 1.94
C LEU A 153 11.20 -13.63 1.47
N ALA A 154 12.28 -14.40 1.32
CA ALA A 154 13.57 -13.93 0.85
C ALA A 154 13.46 -13.38 -0.57
N THR A 155 13.35 -12.06 -0.67
CA THR A 155 13.33 -11.33 -1.94
C THR A 155 14.11 -10.03 -1.87
N SER A 156 14.72 -9.65 -2.99
CA SER A 156 15.47 -8.40 -3.16
C SER A 156 14.79 -7.45 -4.14
N ASP A 157 13.48 -7.65 -4.34
CA ASP A 157 12.64 -6.88 -5.24
C ASP A 157 11.29 -6.52 -4.60
N LEU A 158 10.59 -5.58 -5.24
CA LEU A 158 9.21 -5.22 -4.91
C LEU A 158 8.40 -5.17 -6.21
N ASP A 159 7.40 -6.05 -6.31
CA ASP A 159 6.46 -6.05 -7.42
C ASP A 159 5.23 -5.18 -7.09
N ILE A 160 4.97 -4.19 -7.93
CA ILE A 160 3.83 -3.27 -7.80
C ILE A 160 2.87 -3.48 -8.97
N LEU A 161 1.62 -3.83 -8.64
CA LEU A 161 0.51 -3.87 -9.58
C LEU A 161 -0.12 -2.48 -9.69
N PHE A 162 -0.14 -1.95 -10.90
CA PHE A 162 -0.72 -0.66 -11.24
C PHE A 162 -2.12 -0.83 -11.89
N ASP A 163 -3.14 -0.24 -11.26
CA ASP A 163 -4.51 -0.23 -11.77
C ASP A 163 -4.75 0.98 -12.69
N SER A 164 -4.46 0.78 -13.98
CA SER A 164 -4.66 1.78 -15.03
C SER A 164 -6.14 2.07 -15.35
N ARG A 165 -7.10 1.33 -14.78
CA ARG A 165 -8.55 1.54 -14.99
C ARG A 165 -9.11 2.69 -14.17
N ARG A 166 -8.35 3.20 -13.21
CA ARG A 166 -8.72 4.38 -12.42
C ARG A 166 -8.01 5.59 -13.03
N PRO A 167 -8.62 6.28 -14.02
CA PRO A 167 -8.03 7.43 -14.69
C PRO A 167 -8.09 8.70 -13.84
N GLN A 168 -8.40 8.60 -12.53
CA GLN A 168 -7.94 9.63 -11.60
C GLN A 168 -6.43 9.68 -11.83
N ARG A 169 -6.03 10.68 -12.62
CA ARG A 169 -4.63 11.01 -12.92
C ARG A 169 -3.85 10.74 -11.63
N LEU A 170 -2.58 10.40 -11.73
CA LEU A 170 -1.61 10.76 -10.69
C LEU A 170 -1.54 12.30 -10.49
N SER A 171 -2.65 13.02 -10.61
CA SER A 171 -3.01 14.21 -9.87
C SER A 171 -3.01 13.83 -8.39
N LEU A 172 -1.79 13.78 -7.84
CA LEU A 172 -1.59 14.03 -6.44
C LEU A 172 -2.37 15.31 -6.12
N CYS A 173 -3.47 15.19 -5.38
CA CYS A 173 -4.20 16.35 -4.91
C CYS A 173 -3.40 16.97 -3.77
N VAL A 174 -2.41 17.77 -4.14
CA VAL A 174 -1.93 18.90 -3.33
C VAL A 174 -1.97 20.10 -4.28
N ASP A 175 -2.94 20.98 -4.06
CA ASP A 175 -2.96 22.34 -4.59
C ASP A 175 -2.91 22.51 -6.12
N GLY A 176 -3.69 21.74 -6.89
CA GLY A 176 -4.01 22.09 -8.28
C GLY A 176 -2.82 22.21 -9.25
N VAL A 177 -1.69 21.54 -8.99
CA VAL A 177 -0.48 21.61 -9.82
C VAL A 177 0.02 20.19 -10.15
N THR A 178 0.37 20.04 -11.43
CA THR A 178 1.15 19.03 -12.16
C THR A 178 1.02 17.55 -11.74
N PRO A 179 0.69 16.64 -12.68
CA PRO A 179 0.77 15.21 -12.41
C PRO A 179 2.21 14.85 -12.03
N VAL A 180 2.38 14.03 -10.98
CA VAL A 180 3.71 13.64 -10.47
C VAL A 180 4.03 12.23 -10.94
N ARG A 181 5.29 12.03 -11.34
CA ARG A 181 5.80 10.73 -11.81
C ARG A 181 5.97 9.77 -10.65
N LEU A 182 5.69 8.49 -10.87
CA LEU A 182 5.95 7.46 -9.87
C LEU A 182 7.45 7.40 -9.52
N LEU A 183 8.32 7.60 -10.52
CA LEU A 183 9.77 7.78 -10.31
C LEU A 183 10.13 8.87 -9.32
N ASP A 184 9.49 10.03 -9.39
CA ASP A 184 9.78 11.13 -8.49
C ASP A 184 9.39 10.78 -7.05
N ILE A 185 8.24 10.11 -6.88
CA ILE A 185 7.77 9.62 -5.58
C ILE A 185 8.76 8.61 -4.98
N ILE A 186 9.24 7.66 -5.79
CA ILE A 186 10.22 6.68 -5.32
C ILE A 186 11.57 7.33 -4.99
N ARG A 187 11.98 8.36 -5.75
CA ARG A 187 13.21 9.12 -5.47
C ARG A 187 13.14 9.97 -4.20
N GLU A 188 11.95 10.25 -3.65
CA GLU A 188 11.83 10.83 -2.30
C GLU A 188 12.36 9.88 -1.22
N VAL A 189 12.38 8.58 -1.49
CA VAL A 189 12.93 7.56 -0.57
C VAL A 189 14.44 7.41 -0.78
N ASP A 190 14.88 7.30 -2.03
CA ASP A 190 16.28 7.10 -2.41
C ASP A 190 16.50 7.72 -3.80
N ASP A 191 17.24 8.82 -3.85
CA ASP A 191 17.49 9.58 -5.09
C ASP A 191 18.24 8.78 -6.16
N SER A 192 18.89 7.67 -5.78
CA SER A 192 19.68 6.83 -6.66
C SER A 192 18.86 5.87 -7.54
N TYR A 193 17.53 5.86 -7.43
CA TYR A 193 16.69 5.06 -8.32
C TYR A 193 16.79 5.52 -9.78
N LEU A 194 17.17 4.59 -10.65
CA LEU A 194 17.27 4.77 -12.09
C LEU A 194 16.52 3.65 -12.82
N THR A 195 15.90 3.99 -13.96
CA THR A 195 15.28 3.01 -14.86
C THR A 195 16.34 2.07 -15.41
N VAL A 196 16.03 0.78 -15.46
CA VAL A 196 16.93 -0.23 -16.02
C VAL A 196 16.76 -0.28 -17.55
N GLU A 197 17.81 0.03 -18.31
CA GLU A 197 17.73 0.14 -19.78
C GLU A 197 17.15 -1.11 -20.46
N ARG A 198 17.60 -2.30 -20.05
CA ARG A 198 17.14 -3.58 -20.64
C ARG A 198 15.83 -4.09 -20.03
N ARG A 199 15.28 -3.39 -19.04
CA ARG A 199 14.03 -3.70 -18.34
C ARG A 199 13.32 -2.39 -17.99
N PRO A 200 12.69 -1.71 -18.97
CA PRO A 200 12.12 -0.38 -18.76
C PRO A 200 10.98 -0.35 -17.72
N TYR A 201 10.50 -1.53 -17.30
CA TYR A 201 9.54 -1.76 -16.22
C TYR A 201 10.12 -1.87 -14.83
N SER A 202 11.44 -1.90 -14.71
CA SER A 202 12.16 -1.98 -13.45
C SER A 202 12.89 -0.67 -13.18
N VAL A 203 12.88 -0.23 -11.93
CA VAL A 203 13.87 0.73 -11.41
C VAL A 203 14.77 0.07 -10.40
N ARG A 204 16.00 0.56 -10.32
CA ARG A 204 17.03 0.01 -9.44
C ARG A 204 17.75 1.13 -8.70
N ASN A 205 17.95 0.99 -7.39
CA ASN A 205 18.79 1.92 -6.63
C ASN A 205 20.28 1.51 -6.66
N LYS A 206 21.15 2.33 -6.08
CA LYS A 206 22.60 2.06 -5.97
C LYS A 206 22.95 0.77 -5.22
N ARG A 207 22.04 0.25 -4.39
CA ARG A 207 22.20 -1.00 -3.62
C ARG A 207 21.71 -2.24 -4.38
N GLY A 208 21.17 -2.06 -5.59
CA GLY A 208 20.68 -3.15 -6.42
C GLY A 208 19.24 -3.59 -6.12
N PHE A 209 18.52 -2.91 -5.23
CA PHE A 209 17.12 -3.21 -4.95
C PHE A 209 16.25 -2.83 -6.15
N LEU A 210 15.39 -3.75 -6.59
CA LEU A 210 14.55 -3.60 -7.77
C LEU A 210 13.10 -3.31 -7.40
N ILE A 211 12.46 -2.42 -8.15
CA ILE A 211 11.01 -2.22 -8.10
C ILE A 211 10.46 -2.43 -9.50
N ASP A 212 9.59 -3.43 -9.64
CA ASP A 212 8.96 -3.78 -10.91
C ASP A 212 7.53 -3.24 -10.94
N LEU A 213 7.16 -2.57 -12.03
CA LEU A 213 5.82 -2.03 -12.25
C LEU A 213 5.07 -2.85 -13.28
N ILE A 214 3.97 -3.45 -12.86
CA ILE A 214 3.19 -4.41 -13.64
C ILE A 214 1.78 -3.85 -13.85
N LYS A 215 1.23 -3.98 -15.06
CA LYS A 215 -0.17 -3.64 -15.35
C LYS A 215 -0.85 -4.74 -16.17
N CYS A 216 -2.18 -4.73 -16.17
CA CYS A 216 -2.96 -5.53 -17.10
C CYS A 216 -3.01 -4.82 -18.47
N PRO A 217 -2.87 -5.55 -19.59
CA PRO A 217 -3.11 -4.98 -20.92
C PRO A 217 -4.56 -4.47 -21.06
N PRO A 218 -4.81 -3.47 -21.92
CA PRO A 218 -6.15 -2.95 -22.16
C PRO A 218 -7.06 -4.00 -22.80
N ARG A 219 -8.36 -3.99 -22.44
CA ARG A 219 -9.37 -4.92 -23.00
C ARG A 219 -9.54 -4.80 -24.52
N ASN A 220 -9.32 -3.61 -25.08
CA ASN A 220 -9.35 -3.39 -26.53
C ASN A 220 -7.94 -2.94 -26.97
N PRO A 221 -7.20 -3.76 -27.73
CA PRO A 221 -5.82 -3.43 -28.15
C PRO A 221 -5.75 -2.23 -29.10
N LEU A 222 -6.85 -1.87 -29.79
CA LEU A 222 -6.94 -0.67 -30.62
C LEU A 222 -7.17 0.61 -29.80
N ARG A 223 -7.67 0.48 -28.56
CA ARG A 223 -7.61 1.59 -27.61
C ARG A 223 -6.20 1.61 -27.04
N ARG A 224 -5.36 2.54 -27.52
CA ARG A 224 -4.14 2.91 -26.79
C ARG A 224 -4.53 3.10 -25.34
N SER A 225 -3.93 2.32 -24.42
CA SER A 225 -4.01 2.64 -23.00
C SER A 225 -3.59 4.10 -22.90
N VAL A 226 -4.43 4.97 -22.34
CA VAL A 226 -4.04 6.37 -22.05
C VAL A 226 -2.66 6.27 -21.42
N PRO A 227 -1.62 6.96 -21.94
CA PRO A 227 -0.29 6.88 -21.37
C PRO A 227 -0.42 7.21 -19.90
N THR A 228 -0.32 6.16 -19.07
CA THR A 228 -0.70 6.26 -17.66
C THR A 228 0.46 6.75 -16.80
N ILE A 229 1.56 7.04 -17.50
CA ILE A 229 2.91 7.27 -17.04
C ILE A 229 3.32 8.53 -17.81
N LEU A 230 3.67 9.58 -17.07
CA LEU A 230 4.05 10.85 -17.66
C LEU A 230 5.39 10.69 -18.40
N GLU A 231 5.68 11.62 -19.30
CA GLU A 231 6.98 11.66 -19.96
C GLU A 231 8.13 11.62 -18.93
N GLY A 232 9.08 10.70 -19.11
CA GLY A 232 10.21 10.50 -18.21
C GLY A 232 9.93 9.68 -16.94
N ASP A 233 8.76 9.05 -16.81
CA ASP A 233 8.48 8.04 -15.77
C ASP A 233 8.77 6.61 -16.33
N TRP A 234 8.95 5.61 -15.46
CA TRP A 234 9.38 4.26 -15.91
C TRP A 234 8.18 3.39 -16.35
N GLN A 235 8.35 2.51 -17.34
CA GLN A 235 7.24 1.94 -18.11
C GLN A 235 6.68 0.64 -17.53
N ALA A 236 5.41 0.59 -17.15
CA ALA A 236 4.81 -0.66 -16.65
C ALA A 236 4.79 -1.79 -17.70
N VAL A 237 5.19 -3.00 -17.32
CA VAL A 237 5.08 -4.20 -18.16
C VAL A 237 3.65 -4.72 -18.18
N GLU A 238 3.18 -5.17 -19.35
CA GLU A 238 1.86 -5.76 -19.51
C GLU A 238 1.91 -7.27 -19.32
N ILE A 239 1.18 -7.77 -18.32
CA ILE A 239 1.01 -9.21 -18.08
C ILE A 239 -0.48 -9.53 -18.19
N VAL A 240 -0.86 -10.41 -19.13
CA VAL A 240 -2.28 -10.72 -19.40
C VAL A 240 -2.96 -11.34 -18.18
N ASP A 241 -2.30 -12.30 -17.54
CA ASP A 241 -2.90 -13.11 -16.46
C ASP A 241 -2.94 -12.40 -15.11
N ILE A 242 -2.25 -11.25 -14.98
CA ILE A 242 -2.34 -10.39 -13.79
C ILE A 242 -3.75 -9.84 -13.58
N LYS A 243 -4.63 -9.92 -14.60
CA LYS A 243 -6.05 -9.54 -14.54
C LYS A 243 -6.77 -10.22 -13.37
N TRP A 244 -6.38 -11.43 -12.96
CA TRP A 244 -7.01 -12.11 -11.83
C TRP A 244 -6.71 -11.37 -10.52
N LEU A 245 -5.44 -11.03 -10.26
CA LEU A 245 -5.05 -10.24 -9.10
C LEU A 245 -5.61 -8.82 -9.16
N LEU A 246 -5.69 -8.23 -10.36
CA LEU A 246 -6.26 -6.90 -10.56
C LEU A 246 -7.76 -6.85 -10.23
N ASN A 247 -8.52 -7.88 -10.62
CA ASN A 247 -9.97 -7.98 -10.36
C ASN A 247 -10.32 -8.55 -8.99
N ALA A 248 -9.37 -9.22 -8.32
CA ALA A 248 -9.56 -9.68 -6.94
C ALA A 248 -9.94 -8.51 -6.01
N PRO A 249 -10.79 -8.75 -5.00
CA PRO A 249 -10.89 -7.84 -3.85
C PRO A 249 -9.49 -7.49 -3.33
N LYS A 250 -9.33 -6.26 -2.84
CA LYS A 250 -8.07 -5.80 -2.24
C LYS A 250 -8.24 -5.78 -0.74
N VAL A 251 -7.21 -6.22 -0.02
CA VAL A 251 -7.16 -6.21 1.43
C VAL A 251 -6.12 -5.19 1.88
N GLY A 252 -6.51 -4.31 2.81
CA GLY A 252 -5.60 -3.39 3.49
C GLY A 252 -5.10 -4.04 4.77
N VAL A 253 -3.79 -4.03 4.99
CA VAL A 253 -3.16 -4.62 6.18
C VAL A 253 -2.05 -3.71 6.66
N ILE A 254 -1.91 -3.55 7.98
CA ILE A 254 -0.72 -2.95 8.57
C ILE A 254 0.23 -4.08 8.93
N ALA A 255 1.43 -4.08 8.36
CA ALA A 255 2.52 -4.94 8.75
C ALA A 255 3.54 -4.15 9.58
N VAL A 256 4.63 -4.81 9.98
CA VAL A 256 5.69 -4.20 10.77
C VAL A 256 7.00 -4.19 9.99
N GLY A 257 7.54 -2.99 9.77
CA GLY A 257 8.85 -2.76 9.17
C GLY A 257 9.99 -3.32 10.02
N SER A 258 11.16 -3.52 9.42
CA SER A 258 12.37 -3.93 10.13
C SER A 258 12.83 -2.90 11.19
N ASP A 259 12.37 -1.66 11.06
CA ASP A 259 12.52 -0.57 12.02
C ASP A 259 11.46 -0.59 13.15
N GLY A 260 10.50 -1.51 13.08
CA GLY A 260 9.40 -1.68 14.05
C GLY A 260 8.16 -0.84 13.75
N TYR A 261 8.23 0.10 12.81
CA TYR A 261 7.13 1.00 12.49
C TYR A 261 6.03 0.31 11.66
N PRO A 262 4.79 0.81 11.71
CA PRO A 262 3.70 0.27 10.90
C PRO A 262 3.95 0.54 9.42
N VAL A 263 3.77 -0.49 8.60
CA VAL A 263 3.88 -0.44 7.14
C VAL A 263 2.53 -0.79 6.54
N PRO A 264 1.81 0.16 5.93
CA PRO A 264 0.58 -0.15 5.23
C PRO A 264 0.86 -0.96 3.96
N LEU A 265 0.08 -2.01 3.74
CA LEU A 265 0.04 -2.79 2.52
C LEU A 265 -1.39 -2.81 1.95
N SER A 266 -1.48 -2.81 0.62
CA SER A 266 -2.70 -3.18 -0.08
C SER A 266 -2.37 -4.32 -1.02
N VAL A 267 -2.94 -5.48 -0.77
CA VAL A 267 -2.66 -6.73 -1.50
C VAL A 267 -3.94 -7.31 -2.09
N PRO A 268 -3.85 -8.21 -3.10
CA PRO A 268 -4.99 -8.99 -3.56
C PRO A 268 -5.59 -9.87 -2.47
N ASP A 269 -6.79 -10.41 -2.73
CA ASP A 269 -7.38 -11.49 -1.95
C ASP A 269 -6.36 -12.65 -1.80
N PRO A 270 -6.14 -13.18 -0.57
CA PRO A 270 -5.12 -14.19 -0.32
C PRO A 270 -5.36 -15.48 -1.10
N ARG A 271 -6.63 -15.88 -1.33
CA ARG A 271 -6.96 -17.06 -2.14
C ARG A 271 -6.58 -16.81 -3.58
N ALA A 272 -6.91 -15.63 -4.09
CA ALA A 272 -6.59 -15.27 -5.45
C ALA A 272 -5.08 -15.24 -5.69
N PHE A 273 -4.31 -14.77 -4.71
CA PHE A 273 -2.87 -14.78 -4.74
C PHE A 273 -2.28 -16.20 -4.71
N ALA A 274 -2.75 -17.07 -3.80
CA ALA A 274 -2.30 -18.47 -3.70
C ALA A 274 -2.50 -19.21 -5.03
N ILE A 275 -3.69 -19.02 -5.63
CA ILE A 275 -4.06 -19.58 -6.92
C ILE A 275 -3.18 -19.08 -8.05
N TYR A 276 -2.94 -17.77 -8.11
CA TYR A 276 -2.09 -17.17 -9.12
C TYR A 276 -0.65 -17.70 -9.05
N LYS A 277 -0.11 -17.85 -7.83
CA LYS A 277 1.21 -18.45 -7.60
C LYS A 277 1.28 -19.91 -8.01
N LEU A 278 0.26 -20.70 -7.67
CA LEU A 278 0.17 -22.10 -8.11
C LEU A 278 0.10 -22.22 -9.63
N TRP A 279 -0.68 -21.36 -10.29
CA TRP A 279 -0.75 -21.30 -11.74
C TRP A 279 0.60 -20.92 -12.38
N LEU A 280 1.29 -19.89 -11.86
CA LEU A 280 2.63 -19.51 -12.33
C LEU A 280 3.65 -20.64 -12.19
N SER A 281 3.53 -21.46 -11.14
CA SER A 281 4.43 -22.61 -10.93
C SER A 281 4.24 -23.73 -11.99
N ARG A 282 3.18 -23.69 -12.78
CA ARG A 282 2.91 -24.66 -13.85
C ARG A 282 3.31 -24.16 -15.23
N ASP A 283 3.71 -22.89 -15.36
CA ASP A 283 4.18 -22.36 -16.63
C ASP A 283 5.54 -23.00 -16.99
N PRO A 284 5.63 -23.73 -18.12
CA PRO A 284 6.87 -24.38 -18.55
C PRO A 284 7.99 -23.37 -18.88
N ASN A 285 7.65 -22.12 -19.17
CA ASN A 285 8.61 -21.05 -19.46
C ASN A 285 9.07 -20.29 -18.21
N ARG A 286 8.53 -20.63 -17.03
CA ARG A 286 8.92 -20.02 -15.77
C ARG A 286 10.35 -20.45 -15.41
N ASP A 287 11.16 -19.50 -14.95
CA ASP A 287 12.48 -19.80 -14.40
C ASP A 287 12.39 -20.94 -13.36
N PRO A 288 13.22 -22.00 -13.45
CA PRO A 288 13.08 -23.19 -12.59
C PRO A 288 13.12 -22.90 -11.09
N ALA A 289 13.95 -21.95 -10.65
CA ALA A 289 14.06 -21.57 -9.25
C ALA A 289 12.83 -20.76 -8.80
N LYS A 290 12.33 -19.85 -9.64
CA LYS A 290 11.06 -19.13 -9.37
C LYS A 290 9.87 -20.08 -9.37
N ARG A 291 9.85 -21.08 -10.26
CA ARG A 291 8.78 -22.08 -10.36
C ARG A 291 8.61 -22.87 -9.06
N MET A 292 9.70 -23.36 -8.49
CA MET A 292 9.70 -24.06 -7.21
C MET A 292 9.19 -23.17 -6.08
N ARG A 293 9.72 -21.93 -5.97
CA ARG A 293 9.27 -20.98 -4.95
C ARG A 293 7.80 -20.57 -5.10
N ASP A 294 7.33 -20.36 -6.32
CA ASP A 294 5.93 -20.00 -6.59
C ASP A 294 4.99 -21.12 -6.08
N ALA A 295 5.36 -22.40 -6.27
CA ALA A 295 4.61 -23.53 -5.72
C ALA A 295 4.63 -23.54 -4.18
N GLU A 296 5.80 -23.44 -3.55
CA GLU A 296 5.93 -23.46 -2.09
C GLU A 296 5.17 -22.31 -1.43
N GLN A 297 5.26 -21.10 -1.99
CA GLN A 297 4.50 -19.94 -1.52
C GLN A 297 2.99 -20.16 -1.65
N ALA A 298 2.53 -20.77 -2.74
CA ALA A 298 1.11 -21.06 -2.94
C ALA A 298 0.58 -22.05 -1.90
N PHE A 299 1.29 -23.15 -1.66
CA PHE A 299 0.89 -24.16 -0.67
C PHE A 299 0.95 -23.62 0.75
N ALA A 300 2.01 -22.90 1.11
CA ALA A 300 2.14 -22.29 2.44
C ALA A 300 1.02 -21.27 2.71
N LEU A 301 0.65 -20.47 1.71
CA LEU A 301 -0.48 -19.54 1.84
C LEU A 301 -1.82 -20.28 1.90
N ALA A 302 -2.01 -21.35 1.13
CA ALA A 302 -3.24 -22.15 1.20
C ALA A 302 -3.42 -22.81 2.58
N GLU A 303 -2.33 -23.34 3.15
CA GLU A 303 -2.31 -23.87 4.52
C GLU A 303 -2.60 -22.78 5.56
N LEU A 304 -2.00 -21.59 5.39
CA LEU A 304 -2.24 -20.43 6.26
C LEU A 304 -3.71 -20.00 6.22
N ILE A 305 -4.30 -19.93 5.02
CA ILE A 305 -5.70 -19.59 4.84
C ILE A 305 -6.59 -20.59 5.57
N HIS A 306 -6.39 -21.88 5.29
CA HIS A 306 -7.19 -22.97 5.87
C HIS A 306 -7.16 -22.97 7.40
N ARG A 307 -5.99 -22.73 8.00
CA ARG A 307 -5.82 -22.81 9.46
C ARG A 307 -6.19 -21.53 10.20
N ARG A 308 -5.98 -20.36 9.59
CA ARG A 308 -5.95 -19.07 10.32
C ARG A 308 -6.85 -17.98 9.75
N LEU A 309 -7.38 -18.16 8.53
CA LEU A 309 -8.22 -17.17 7.86
C LEU A 309 -9.59 -17.78 7.51
N PRO A 310 -10.44 -18.11 8.51
CA PRO A 310 -11.73 -18.76 8.29
C PRO A 310 -12.71 -17.91 7.48
N THR A 311 -12.50 -16.58 7.39
CA THR A 311 -13.28 -15.67 6.54
C THR A 311 -12.90 -15.73 5.05
N TYR A 312 -11.83 -16.47 4.70
CA TYR A 312 -11.36 -16.68 3.34
C TYR A 312 -11.39 -18.17 2.97
N PRO A 313 -12.53 -18.88 3.10
CA PRO A 313 -12.58 -20.29 2.74
C PRO A 313 -12.31 -20.49 1.24
N PHE A 314 -11.68 -21.62 0.92
CA PHE A 314 -11.67 -22.15 -0.44
C PHE A 314 -13.00 -22.88 -0.68
N ASP A 315 -13.87 -22.25 -1.45
CA ASP A 315 -15.17 -22.79 -1.88
C ASP A 315 -15.46 -22.43 -3.35
N PRO A 316 -16.36 -23.15 -4.05
CA PRO A 316 -16.64 -22.89 -5.47
C PRO A 316 -17.08 -21.46 -5.79
N ARG A 317 -17.77 -20.76 -4.86
CA ARG A 317 -18.24 -19.39 -5.06
C ARG A 317 -17.06 -18.42 -5.06
N SER A 318 -16.12 -18.61 -4.12
CA SER A 318 -14.90 -17.82 -4.01
C SER A 318 -13.99 -17.91 -5.24
N LEU A 319 -14.09 -19.01 -6.00
CA LEU A 319 -13.25 -19.27 -7.16
C LEU A 319 -13.83 -18.76 -8.49
N GLN A 320 -15.08 -18.28 -8.53
CA GLN A 320 -15.76 -17.88 -9.78
C GLN A 320 -15.04 -16.79 -10.58
N MET A 321 -14.18 -16.01 -9.94
CA MET A 321 -13.34 -15.00 -10.60
C MET A 321 -12.23 -15.59 -11.50
N PHE A 322 -11.95 -16.90 -11.40
CA PHE A 322 -10.96 -17.60 -12.20
C PHE A 322 -11.59 -18.31 -13.42
N PRO A 323 -10.87 -18.39 -14.56
CA PRO A 323 -11.30 -19.21 -15.69
C PRO A 323 -11.53 -20.67 -15.30
N GLU A 324 -12.48 -21.34 -15.96
CA GLU A 324 -12.85 -22.73 -15.67
C GLU A 324 -11.66 -23.69 -15.66
N HIS A 325 -10.77 -23.61 -16.66
CA HIS A 325 -9.58 -24.46 -16.75
C HIS A 325 -8.59 -24.25 -15.59
N VAL A 326 -8.55 -23.04 -15.02
CA VAL A 326 -7.73 -22.73 -13.84
C VAL A 326 -8.39 -23.31 -12.59
N ARG A 327 -9.71 -23.18 -12.47
CA ARG A 327 -10.46 -23.76 -11.34
C ARG A 327 -10.23 -25.26 -11.26
N GLN A 328 -10.55 -26.02 -12.30
CA GLN A 328 -10.47 -27.50 -12.30
C GLN A 328 -9.10 -28.02 -11.87
N GLY A 329 -8.01 -27.44 -12.40
CA GLY A 329 -6.66 -27.86 -12.05
C GLY A 329 -6.23 -27.49 -10.63
N ILE A 330 -6.92 -26.56 -9.98
CA ILE A 330 -6.63 -26.08 -8.64
C ILE A 330 -7.49 -26.78 -7.60
N GLU A 331 -8.76 -27.07 -7.91
CA GLU A 331 -9.64 -27.84 -7.00
C GLU A 331 -8.97 -29.16 -6.61
N VAL A 332 -8.41 -29.88 -7.59
CA VAL A 332 -7.68 -31.14 -7.34
C VAL A 332 -6.46 -30.95 -6.45
N THR A 333 -5.66 -29.91 -6.68
CA THR A 333 -4.36 -29.72 -6.01
C THR A 333 -4.48 -29.10 -4.63
N LEU A 334 -5.45 -28.20 -4.44
CA LEU A 334 -5.70 -27.58 -3.16
C LEU A 334 -6.79 -28.30 -2.37
N ASN A 335 -7.36 -29.40 -2.87
CA ASN A 335 -8.41 -30.21 -2.21
C ASN A 335 -8.20 -30.40 -0.69
N PRO A 336 -6.99 -30.70 -0.18
CA PRO A 336 -6.76 -30.86 1.26
C PRO A 336 -7.11 -29.63 2.11
N PHE A 337 -7.17 -28.44 1.52
CA PHE A 337 -7.46 -27.17 2.19
C PHE A 337 -8.93 -26.73 2.05
N TRP A 338 -9.77 -27.50 1.37
CA TRP A 338 -11.17 -27.14 1.15
C TRP A 338 -11.94 -27.24 2.45
N SER A 339 -12.86 -26.30 2.65
CA SER A 339 -13.83 -26.43 3.73
C SER A 339 -14.72 -27.63 3.40
N SER A 340 -14.76 -28.62 4.29
CA SER A 340 -15.69 -29.75 4.13
C SER A 340 -17.10 -29.17 3.98
N SER A 341 -17.75 -29.46 2.85
CA SER A 341 -19.14 -29.04 2.66
C SER A 341 -19.97 -29.65 3.78
N THR A 342 -20.46 -28.80 4.68
CA THR A 342 -21.51 -29.17 5.64
C THR A 342 -22.85 -28.77 5.06
#